data_AF-A0A7Y5GDI7-F1
#
_entry.id   AF-A0A7Y5GDI7-F1
#
_cell.length_a   1.000
_cell.length_b   1.000
_cell.length_c   1.000
_cell.angle_alpha   90.00
_cell.angle_beta   90.00
_cell.angle_gamma   90.00
#
_symmetry.space_group_name_H-M   'P 1'
#
loop_
_entity.id
_entity.type
_entity.pdbx_description
1 polymer ?
#
loop_
_entity_poly.entity_id
_entity_poly.type
_entity_poly.pdbx_seq_one_letter_code
_entity_poly.pdbx_strand_id
1 'polypeptide(L)'
;MPIRPEYRKYYDARWRRLRLMLLEAAGNVCQNCGSPHRLLNVAHLSHDPADRTSLVVLCPRCHSRHDTPQRVAVTRRTRARKRGQLWLSQELEIAPLPVRMWPAKLRQLRLFG
;
A
#
# COMPACT_ATOMS: atom_id res chain seq x y z
N MET A 1 -5.32 -10.85 -3.63
CA MET A 1 -5.44 -11.02 -2.16
C MET A 1 -6.91 -10.81 -1.79
N PRO A 2 -7.54 -11.72 -1.03
CA PRO A 2 -8.89 -11.47 -0.53
C PRO A 2 -8.92 -10.20 0.32
N ILE A 3 -9.93 -9.34 0.11
CA ILE A 3 -10.12 -8.13 0.91
C ILE A 3 -10.56 -8.54 2.30
N ARG A 4 -9.87 -8.02 3.32
CA ARG A 4 -10.20 -8.33 4.71
C ARG A 4 -11.65 -7.95 5.03
N PRO A 5 -12.38 -8.74 5.84
CA PRO A 5 -13.79 -8.49 6.13
C PRO A 5 -14.09 -7.05 6.56
N GLU A 6 -13.25 -6.48 7.43
CA GLU A 6 -13.38 -5.12 7.97
C GLU A 6 -13.33 -4.01 6.90
N TYR A 7 -12.71 -4.29 5.75
CA TYR A 7 -12.56 -3.33 4.65
C TYR A 7 -13.57 -3.50 3.53
N ARG A 8 -14.36 -4.58 3.51
CA ARG A 8 -15.32 -4.85 2.42
C ARG A 8 -16.33 -3.71 2.23
N LYS A 9 -16.68 -3.00 3.30
CA LYS A 9 -17.58 -1.83 3.27
C LYS A 9 -17.12 -0.72 2.32
N TYR A 10 -15.81 -0.58 2.07
CA TYR A 10 -15.28 0.44 1.17
C TYR A 10 -15.42 0.09 -0.31
N TYR A 11 -15.60 -1.19 -0.62
CA TYR A 11 -15.67 -1.75 -1.98
C TYR A 11 -17.11 -2.02 -2.44
N ASP A 12 -17.99 -1.06 -2.14
CA ASP A 12 -19.41 -1.09 -2.48
C ASP A 12 -19.68 -0.81 -3.97
N ALA A 13 -20.96 -0.72 -4.36
CA ALA A 13 -21.34 -0.39 -5.74
C ALA A 13 -20.81 0.97 -6.20
N ARG A 14 -20.63 1.94 -5.28
CA ARG A 14 -20.07 3.26 -5.60
C ARG A 14 -18.59 3.13 -5.96
N TRP A 15 -17.84 2.32 -5.22
CA TRP A 15 -16.46 2.00 -5.58
C TRP A 15 -16.36 1.35 -6.96
N ARG A 16 -17.23 0.40 -7.28
CA ARG A 16 -17.23 -0.25 -8.61
C ARG A 16 -17.42 0.76 -9.73
N ARG A 17 -18.36 1.72 -9.57
CA ARG A 17 -18.57 2.80 -10.54
C ARG A 17 -17.35 3.72 -10.66
N LEU A 18 -16.81 4.20 -9.53
CA LEU A 18 -15.61 5.05 -9.51
C LEU A 18 -14.43 4.37 -10.20
N ARG A 19 -14.21 3.08 -9.90
CA ARG A 19 -13.15 2.28 -10.51
C ARG A 19 -13.28 2.23 -12.03
N LEU A 20 -14.48 2.01 -12.56
CA LEU A 20 -14.71 1.96 -14.01
C LEU A 20 -14.42 3.31 -14.67
N MET A 21 -14.93 4.41 -14.10
CA MET A 21 -14.68 5.76 -14.61
C MET A 21 -13.18 6.10 -14.66
N LEU A 22 -12.41 5.72 -13.63
CA LEU A 22 -10.96 5.93 -13.62
C LEU A 22 -10.22 5.10 -14.67
N LEU A 23 -10.64 3.85 -14.89
CA LEU A 23 -10.04 2.98 -15.91
C LEU A 23 -10.32 3.50 -17.33
N GLU A 24 -11.54 3.98 -17.59
CA GLU A 24 -11.91 4.62 -18.85
C GLU A 24 -11.11 5.91 -19.07
N ALA A 25 -11.04 6.78 -18.06
CA ALA A 25 -10.27 8.02 -18.12
C ALA A 25 -8.77 7.79 -18.34
N ALA A 26 -8.22 6.67 -17.86
CA ALA A 26 -6.83 6.29 -18.07
C ALA A 26 -6.54 5.75 -19.48
N GLY A 27 -7.55 5.55 -20.34
CA GLY A 27 -7.32 5.21 -21.75
C GLY A 27 -6.54 3.90 -21.97
N ASN A 28 -6.70 2.91 -21.09
CA ASN A 28 -5.95 1.65 -21.12
C ASN A 28 -4.42 1.77 -20.97
N VAL A 29 -3.90 2.88 -20.42
CA VAL A 29 -2.48 3.02 -20.10
C VAL A 29 -2.21 3.11 -18.60
N CYS A 30 -1.03 2.63 -18.20
CA CYS A 30 -0.55 2.78 -16.84
C CYS A 30 -0.14 4.24 -16.57
N GLN A 31 -0.71 4.88 -15.54
CA GLN A 31 -0.38 6.27 -15.21
C GLN A 31 1.01 6.46 -14.60
N ASN A 32 1.71 5.37 -14.25
CA ASN A 32 3.09 5.44 -13.74
C ASN A 32 4.16 5.16 -14.80
N CYS A 33 3.93 4.21 -15.72
CA CYS A 33 4.95 3.82 -16.71
C CYS A 33 4.55 4.09 -18.17
N GLY A 34 3.35 4.61 -18.41
CA GLY A 34 2.83 4.94 -19.75
C GLY A 34 2.46 3.73 -20.62
N SER A 35 2.85 2.52 -20.25
CA SER A 35 2.62 1.33 -21.09
C SER A 35 1.14 0.94 -21.13
N PRO A 36 0.61 0.57 -22.31
CA PRO A 36 -0.72 0.01 -22.43
C PRO A 36 -0.78 -1.37 -21.74
N HIS A 37 -1.89 -1.66 -21.04
CA HIS A 37 -2.03 -2.94 -20.34
C HIS A 37 -3.50 -3.36 -20.20
N ARG A 38 -3.80 -4.65 -20.41
CA ARG A 38 -5.18 -5.18 -20.31
C ARG A 38 -5.68 -5.39 -18.87
N LEU A 39 -4.74 -5.61 -17.94
CA LEU A 39 -5.03 -5.86 -16.51
C LEU A 39 -4.75 -4.65 -15.62
N LEU A 40 -5.14 -3.45 -16.06
CA LEU A 40 -5.04 -2.25 -15.22
C LEU A 40 -5.97 -2.35 -14.02
N ASN A 41 -5.55 -1.73 -12.93
CA ASN A 41 -6.39 -1.61 -11.74
C ASN A 41 -6.13 -0.28 -11.02
N VAL A 42 -7.12 0.15 -10.25
CA VAL A 42 -7.01 1.34 -9.41
C VAL A 42 -6.32 0.97 -8.09
N ALA A 43 -5.30 1.74 -7.73
CA ALA A 43 -4.61 1.67 -6.46
C ALA A 43 -4.84 2.94 -5.63
N HIS A 44 -4.89 2.78 -4.31
CA HIS A 44 -4.91 3.90 -3.37
C HIS A 44 -3.46 4.32 -3.10
N LEU A 45 -3.11 5.59 -3.32
CA LEU A 45 -1.74 6.06 -3.09
C LEU A 45 -1.36 6.01 -1.61
N SER A 46 -2.33 6.25 -0.72
CA SER A 46 -2.18 6.20 0.75
C SER A 46 -2.27 4.79 1.36
N HIS A 47 -2.61 3.77 0.55
CA HIS A 47 -2.99 2.41 1.01
C HIS A 47 -4.20 2.38 1.98
N ASP A 48 -4.91 3.49 2.17
CA ASP A 48 -6.16 3.55 2.94
C ASP A 48 -7.36 3.30 2.01
N PRO A 49 -8.13 2.21 2.18
CA PRO A 49 -9.30 1.93 1.36
C PRO A 49 -10.45 2.94 1.54
N ALA A 50 -10.42 3.80 2.58
CA ALA A 50 -11.40 4.87 2.76
C ALA A 50 -11.11 6.10 1.90
N ASP A 51 -9.86 6.28 1.47
CA ASP A 51 -9.40 7.45 0.71
C ASP A 51 -9.80 7.36 -0.76
N ARG A 52 -10.86 8.07 -1.14
CA ARG A 52 -11.37 8.10 -2.52
C ARG A 52 -10.81 9.26 -3.35
N THR A 53 -9.92 10.08 -2.80
CA THR A 53 -9.39 11.27 -3.47
C THR A 53 -8.01 11.02 -4.07
N SER A 54 -7.23 10.12 -3.46
CA SER A 54 -5.85 9.81 -3.87
C SER A 54 -5.74 8.45 -4.56
N LEU A 55 -6.18 8.40 -5.82
CA LEU A 55 -6.29 7.17 -6.63
C LEU A 55 -5.42 7.24 -7.89
N VAL A 56 -4.87 6.10 -8.30
CA VAL A 56 -4.05 5.98 -9.52
C VAL A 56 -4.33 4.67 -10.27
N VAL A 57 -4.31 4.69 -11.60
CA VAL A 57 -4.45 3.50 -12.45
C VAL A 57 -3.08 2.94 -12.81
N LEU A 58 -2.82 1.69 -12.39
CA LEU A 58 -1.51 1.05 -12.52
C LEU A 58 -1.60 -0.32 -13.23
N CYS A 59 -0.55 -0.66 -13.98
CA CYS A 59 -0.33 -2.02 -14.46
C CYS A 59 0.09 -2.95 -13.31
N PRO A 60 -0.04 -4.28 -13.45
CA PRO A 60 0.28 -5.22 -12.37
C PRO A 60 1.69 -5.08 -11.80
N ARG A 61 2.69 -4.77 -12.64
CA ARG A 61 4.08 -4.54 -12.21
C ARG A 61 4.20 -3.30 -11.32
N CYS A 62 3.65 -2.17 -11.76
CA CYS A 62 3.70 -0.91 -11.00
C CYS A 62 2.87 -1.00 -9.72
N HIS A 63 1.67 -1.60 -9.80
CA HIS A 63 0.81 -1.82 -8.64
C HIS A 63 1.51 -2.70 -7.59
N SER A 64 2.11 -3.84 -8.00
CA SER A 64 2.84 -4.69 -7.07
C SER A 64 4.07 -4.01 -6.46
N ARG A 65 4.73 -3.11 -7.19
CA ARG A 65 5.85 -2.32 -6.65
C ARG A 65 5.36 -1.35 -5.58
N HIS A 66 4.27 -0.64 -5.85
CA HIS A 66 3.60 0.26 -4.90
C HIS A 66 3.19 -0.44 -3.61
N ASP A 67 2.63 -1.65 -3.70
CA ASP A 67 2.14 -2.40 -2.53
C ASP A 67 3.23 -3.11 -1.72
N THR A 68 4.45 -3.24 -2.27
CA THR A 68 5.50 -4.06 -1.65
C THR A 68 5.90 -3.59 -0.25
N PRO A 69 6.16 -2.29 -0.01
CA PRO A 69 6.51 -1.81 1.33
C PRO A 69 5.43 -2.13 2.37
N GLN A 70 4.16 -1.86 2.05
CA GLN A 70 3.03 -2.13 2.95
C GLN A 70 2.85 -3.63 3.23
N ARG A 71 3.01 -4.47 2.20
CA ARG A 71 2.98 -5.93 2.34
C ARG A 71 4.09 -6.44 3.26
N VAL A 72 5.30 -5.89 3.17
CA VAL A 72 6.41 -6.24 4.07
C VAL A 72 6.05 -5.84 5.51
N ALA A 73 5.55 -4.62 5.73
CA ALA A 73 5.09 -4.13 7.03
C ALA A 73 4.06 -5.08 7.67
N VAL A 74 2.99 -5.39 6.93
CA VAL A 74 1.89 -6.25 7.41
C VAL A 74 2.36 -7.67 7.68
N THR A 75 3.20 -8.23 6.81
CA THR A 75 3.74 -9.59 6.99
C THR A 75 4.61 -9.67 8.24
N ARG A 76 5.48 -8.67 8.45
CA ARG A 76 6.34 -8.58 9.64
C ARG A 76 5.51 -8.48 10.91
N ARG A 77 4.52 -7.58 10.96
CA ARG A 77 3.58 -7.45 12.10
C ARG A 77 2.84 -8.74 12.40
N THR A 78 2.31 -9.38 11.36
CA THR A 78 1.57 -10.65 11.50
C THR A 78 2.46 -11.75 12.08
N ARG A 79 3.70 -11.87 11.61
CA ARG A 79 4.67 -12.85 12.11
C ARG A 79 5.09 -12.57 13.56
N ALA A 80 5.35 -11.31 13.91
CA ALA A 80 5.68 -10.91 15.27
C ALA A 80 4.55 -11.23 16.26
N ARG A 81 3.31 -10.85 15.91
CA ARG A 81 2.11 -11.15 16.72
C ARG A 81 1.92 -12.65 16.94
N LYS A 82 2.08 -13.46 15.90
CA LYS A 82 2.00 -14.93 16.01
C LYS A 82 3.04 -15.53 16.96
N ARG A 83 4.16 -14.85 17.19
CA ARG A 83 5.25 -15.29 18.08
C ARG A 83 5.26 -14.57 19.44
N GLY A 84 4.28 -13.70 19.71
CA GLY A 84 4.27 -12.87 20.93
C GLY A 84 5.40 -11.84 21.02
N GLN A 85 6.02 -11.47 19.89
CA GLN A 85 7.12 -10.51 19.90
C GLN A 85 6.61 -9.08 20.15
N LEU A 86 7.12 -8.45 21.20
CA LEU A 86 6.87 -7.06 21.53
C LEU A 86 7.72 -6.11 20.69
N TRP A 87 7.24 -4.89 20.55
CA TRP A 87 7.88 -3.80 19.82
C TRP A 87 8.33 -2.72 20.78
N LEU A 88 9.50 -2.11 20.54
CA LEU A 88 10.01 -1.02 21.37
C LEU A 88 9.18 0.27 21.22
N SER A 89 8.56 0.49 20.05
CA SER A 89 7.68 1.63 19.79
C SER A 89 6.63 1.28 18.73
N GLN A 90 5.54 2.06 18.68
CA GLN A 90 4.50 1.93 17.65
C GLN A 90 5.05 2.22 16.24
N GLU A 91 5.96 3.19 16.12
CA GLU A 91 6.64 3.50 14.86
C GLU A 91 7.35 2.25 14.30
N LEU A 92 8.09 1.53 15.15
CA LEU A 92 8.78 0.31 14.77
C LEU A 92 7.84 -0.83 14.38
N GLU A 93 6.66 -0.90 15.01
CA GLU A 93 5.61 -1.86 14.65
C GLU A 93 5.06 -1.58 13.25
N ILE A 94 4.79 -0.32 12.90
CA ILE A 94 4.13 0.03 11.62
C ILE A 94 5.10 0.24 10.45
N ALA A 95 6.39 0.46 10.70
CA ALA A 95 7.37 0.76 9.66
C ALA A 95 7.46 -0.34 8.58
N PRO A 96 7.46 0.04 7.28
CA PRO A 96 7.49 -0.92 6.17
C PRO A 96 8.84 -1.64 6.00
N LEU A 97 9.92 -1.03 6.49
CA LEU A 97 11.25 -1.62 6.53
C LEU A 97 11.75 -1.62 7.97
N PRO A 98 12.48 -2.65 8.42
CA PRO A 98 13.12 -2.61 9.73
C PRO A 98 14.12 -1.43 9.76
N VAL A 99 14.19 -0.69 10.88
CA VAL A 99 15.05 0.50 11.03
C VAL A 99 16.52 0.23 10.66
N ARG A 100 17.00 -1.01 10.83
CA ARG A 100 18.34 -1.42 10.37
C ARG A 100 18.58 -1.24 8.86
N MET A 101 17.52 -1.22 8.04
CA MET A 101 17.56 -1.02 6.58
C MET A 101 17.33 0.44 6.17
N TRP A 102 17.11 1.35 7.11
CA TRP A 102 17.04 2.77 6.80
C TRP A 102 18.43 3.27 6.41
N PRO A 103 18.53 4.26 5.50
CA PRO A 103 19.79 4.95 5.20
C PRO A 103 20.53 5.33 6.49
N ALA A 104 21.87 5.18 6.52
CA ALA A 104 22.68 5.47 7.71
C ALA A 104 22.39 6.85 8.33
N LYS A 105 22.15 7.85 7.48
CA LYS A 105 21.78 9.21 7.90
C LYS A 105 20.48 9.31 8.71
N LEU A 106 19.53 8.40 8.49
CA LEU A 106 18.28 8.33 9.25
C LEU A 106 18.39 7.44 10.50
N ARG A 107 19.48 6.68 10.65
CA ARG A 107 19.76 5.85 11.85
C ARG A 107 20.47 6.65 12.96
N GLN A 108 20.94 7.86 12.67
CA GLN A 108 21.80 8.67 13.54
C GLN A 108 21.12 9.93 14.12
N LEU A 109 19.79 10.02 14.10
CA LEU A 109 19.12 10.96 15.01
C LEU A 109 19.34 10.41 16.42
N ARG A 110 20.27 11.02 17.17
CA ARG A 110 20.36 10.83 18.62
C ARG A 110 19.02 11.28 19.18
N LEU A 111 18.11 10.33 19.39
CA LEU A 111 16.79 10.58 20.01
C LEU A 111 16.90 10.89 21.51
N PHE A 112 18.12 10.90 22.05
CA PHE A 112 18.44 11.40 23.37
C PHE A 112 19.78 12.13 23.29
N GLY A 113 19.73 13.44 23.43
CA GLY A 113 20.84 14.38 23.52
C GLY A 113 20.32 15.65 24.16
#